data_AF-A0A498R7Y6-F1
#
_entry.id   AF-A0A498R7Y6-F1
#
_cell.length_a   1.000
_cell.length_b   1.000
_cell.length_c   1.000
_cell.angle_alpha   90.00
_cell.angle_beta   90.00
_cell.angle_gamma   90.00
#
_symmetry.space_group_name_H-M   'P 1'
#
loop_
_entity.id
_entity.type
_entity.pdbx_description
1 polymer ?
#
loop_
_entity_poly.entity_id
_entity_poly.type
_entity_poly.pdbx_seq_one_letter_code
_entity_poly.pdbx_strand_id
1 'polypeptide(L)'
;MYEDLLLLCGEQSLIALEAYKEIDGDLFPLEKRAARKFIEYIDDAITLVDYIWELDSLSGQVESGQDRELLLRARNNRIGEFRKTMDNRMNWIQEECALSQSEQLKIQGERLLDFLGHLKSSVSQSA
;
A
#
# COMPACT_ATOMS: atom_id res chain seq x y z
N MET A 1 -6.10 -13.10 -7.72
CA MET A 1 -5.68 -12.66 -6.37
C MET A 1 -4.75 -11.47 -6.44
N TYR A 2 -3.51 -11.57 -6.92
CA TYR A 2 -2.62 -10.40 -7.00
C TYR A 2 -3.07 -9.36 -8.04
N GLU A 3 -3.60 -9.78 -9.19
CA GLU A 3 -4.23 -8.88 -10.17
C GLU A 3 -5.40 -8.08 -9.55
N ASP A 4 -6.24 -8.74 -8.75
CA ASP A 4 -7.35 -8.07 -8.05
C ASP A 4 -6.84 -7.04 -7.04
N LEU A 5 -5.73 -7.34 -6.34
CA LEU A 5 -5.09 -6.41 -5.41
C LEU A 5 -4.47 -5.22 -6.15
N LEU A 6 -3.83 -5.43 -7.30
CA LEU A 6 -3.25 -4.36 -8.11
C LEU A 6 -4.34 -3.45 -8.71
N LEU A 7 -5.47 -4.02 -9.15
CA LEU A 7 -6.64 -3.26 -9.59
C LEU A 7 -7.19 -2.41 -8.45
N LEU A 8 -7.36 -3.01 -7.26
CA LEU A 8 -7.82 -2.27 -6.08
C LEU A 8 -6.87 -1.13 -5.72
N CYS A 9 -5.54 -1.35 -5.78
CA CYS A 9 -4.57 -0.27 -5.58
C CYS A 9 -4.77 0.87 -6.60
N GLY A 10 -4.95 0.54 -7.88
CA GLY A 10 -5.19 1.54 -8.92
C GLY A 10 -6.44 2.38 -8.69
N GLU A 11 -7.54 1.75 -8.26
CA GLU A 11 -8.78 2.44 -7.89
C GLU A 11 -8.57 3.40 -6.70
N GLN A 12 -7.85 2.96 -5.67
CA GLN A 12 -7.56 3.82 -4.51
C GLN A 12 -6.65 4.99 -4.87
N SER A 13 -5.66 4.80 -5.75
CA SER A 13 -4.82 5.90 -6.25
C SER A 13 -5.65 6.98 -6.93
N LEU A 14 -6.62 6.59 -7.77
CA LEU A 14 -7.51 7.54 -8.44
C LEU A 14 -8.38 8.33 -7.46
N ILE A 15 -8.99 7.65 -6.48
CA ILE A 15 -9.81 8.29 -5.44
C ILE A 15 -8.97 9.28 -4.61
N ALA A 16 -7.77 8.88 -4.21
CA ALA A 16 -6.86 9.74 -3.45
C ALA A 16 -6.42 10.97 -4.27
N LEU A 17 -6.15 10.79 -5.58
CA LEU A 17 -5.81 11.87 -6.50
C LEU A 17 -6.95 12.87 -6.71
N GLU A 18 -8.18 12.39 -6.81
CA GLU A 18 -9.36 13.25 -6.94
C GLU A 18 -9.56 14.07 -5.66
N ALA A 19 -9.55 13.42 -4.50
CA ALA A 19 -9.67 14.11 -3.22
C ALA A 19 -8.53 15.13 -3.00
N TYR A 20 -7.31 14.82 -3.44
CA TYR A 20 -6.18 15.76 -3.37
C TYR A 20 -6.40 17.03 -4.19
N LYS A 21 -7.00 16.92 -5.39
CA LYS A 21 -7.24 18.09 -6.27
C LYS A 21 -8.26 19.07 -5.68
N GLU A 22 -9.14 18.59 -4.80
CA GLU A 22 -10.15 19.41 -4.13
C GLU A 22 -9.60 20.20 -2.94
N ILE A 23 -8.40 19.86 -2.44
CA ILE A 23 -7.77 20.57 -1.33
C ILE A 23 -7.15 21.88 -1.83
N ASP A 24 -7.69 23.00 -1.37
CA ASP A 24 -7.06 24.30 -1.54
C ASP A 24 -5.76 24.36 -0.74
N GLY A 25 -4.65 24.27 -1.45
CA GLY A 25 -3.31 24.20 -0.87
C GLY A 25 -2.83 25.45 -0.18
N ASP A 26 -3.43 26.61 -0.49
CA ASP A 26 -3.03 27.88 0.10
C ASP A 26 -3.70 28.07 1.47
N LEU A 27 -4.86 27.44 1.68
CA LEU A 27 -5.58 27.43 2.95
C LEU A 27 -5.18 26.25 3.87
N PHE A 28 -4.78 25.12 3.28
CA PHE A 28 -4.56 23.85 4.01
C PHE A 28 -3.24 23.16 3.59
N PRO A 29 -2.08 23.75 3.91
CA PRO A 29 -0.78 23.25 3.45
C PRO A 29 -0.38 21.90 4.08
N LEU A 30 -0.81 21.63 5.32
CA LEU A 30 -0.56 20.37 6.00
C LEU A 30 -1.38 19.23 5.36
N GLU A 31 -2.64 19.49 5.10
CA GLU A 31 -3.58 18.57 4.47
C GLU A 31 -3.14 18.21 3.06
N LYS A 32 -2.66 19.20 2.29
CA LYS A 32 -2.13 18.97 0.94
C LYS A 32 -0.87 18.09 0.97
N ARG A 33 0.02 18.28 1.94
CA ARG A 33 1.19 17.41 2.15
C ARG A 33 0.77 15.98 2.50
N ALA A 34 -0.18 15.84 3.43
CA ALA A 34 -0.68 14.54 3.85
C ALA A 34 -1.34 13.77 2.69
N ALA A 35 -2.22 14.43 1.94
CA ALA A 35 -2.88 13.82 0.78
C ALA A 35 -1.90 13.43 -0.34
N ARG A 36 -0.82 14.21 -0.56
CA ARG A 36 0.26 13.79 -1.48
C ARG A 36 0.94 12.50 -0.99
N LYS A 37 1.25 12.41 0.30
CA LYS A 37 1.87 11.22 0.91
C LYS A 37 0.97 9.98 0.82
N PHE A 38 -0.34 10.16 0.89
CA PHE A 38 -1.30 9.07 0.70
C PHE A 38 -1.17 8.43 -0.67
N ILE A 39 -1.08 9.24 -1.74
CA ILE A 39 -0.87 8.76 -3.10
C ILE A 39 0.47 8.01 -3.20
N GLU A 40 1.55 8.59 -2.67
CA GLU A 40 2.88 7.95 -2.64
C GLU A 40 2.84 6.58 -1.95
N TYR A 41 2.06 6.43 -0.87
CA TYR A 41 1.93 5.16 -0.16
C TYR A 41 1.16 4.09 -0.93
N ILE A 42 0.19 4.48 -1.77
CA ILE A 42 -0.53 3.55 -2.63
C ILE A 42 0.39 3.10 -3.78
N ASP A 43 1.11 4.02 -4.42
CA ASP A 43 2.06 3.69 -5.49
C ASP A 43 3.18 2.76 -5.00
N ASP A 44 3.71 3.03 -3.81
CA ASP A 44 4.67 2.14 -3.19
C ASP A 44 4.06 0.76 -2.86
N ALA A 45 2.77 0.71 -2.49
CA ALA A 45 2.09 -0.55 -2.20
C ALA A 45 1.91 -1.40 -3.48
N ILE A 46 1.60 -0.78 -4.61
CA ILE A 46 1.59 -1.42 -5.94
C ILE A 46 2.93 -2.07 -6.22
N THR A 47 4.02 -1.31 -6.09
CA THR A 47 5.39 -1.78 -6.38
C THR A 47 5.76 -3.00 -5.54
N LEU A 48 5.36 -3.00 -4.26
CA LEU A 48 5.67 -4.12 -3.36
C LEU A 48 4.81 -5.36 -3.64
N VAL A 49 3.54 -5.19 -3.99
CA VAL A 49 2.66 -6.30 -4.38
C VAL A 49 3.13 -6.94 -5.67
N ASP A 50 3.51 -6.13 -6.66
CA ASP A 50 4.00 -6.57 -7.97
C ASP A 50 5.27 -7.43 -7.81
N TYR A 51 6.21 -6.98 -6.99
CA TYR A 51 7.44 -7.75 -6.76
C TYR A 51 7.19 -9.08 -6.03
N ILE A 52 6.24 -9.12 -5.09
CA ILE A 52 5.86 -10.39 -4.44
C ILE A 52 5.24 -11.34 -5.45
N TRP A 53 4.38 -10.83 -6.34
CA TRP A 53 3.77 -11.60 -7.42
C TRP A 53 4.81 -12.16 -8.41
N GLU A 54 5.81 -11.36 -8.80
CA GLU A 54 6.90 -11.82 -9.67
C GLU A 54 7.66 -13.00 -9.05
N LEU A 55 7.99 -12.92 -7.75
CA LEU A 55 8.70 -14.00 -7.05
C LEU A 55 7.85 -15.27 -6.95
N ASP A 56 6.54 -15.14 -6.67
CA ASP A 56 5.61 -16.28 -6.65
C ASP A 56 5.51 -16.93 -8.03
N SER A 57 5.34 -16.12 -9.08
CA SER A 57 5.26 -16.58 -10.48
C SER A 57 6.52 -17.34 -10.90
N LEU A 58 7.70 -16.77 -10.63
CA LEU A 58 8.98 -17.42 -10.93
C LEU A 58 9.14 -18.72 -10.16
N SER A 59 8.75 -18.77 -8.88
CA SER A 59 8.87 -19.99 -8.07
C SER A 59 8.03 -21.16 -8.59
N GLY A 60 6.91 -20.87 -9.28
CA GLY A 60 6.06 -21.87 -9.92
C GLY A 60 6.62 -22.43 -11.23
N GLN A 61 7.56 -21.73 -11.86
CA GLN A 61 8.17 -22.10 -13.15
C GLN A 61 9.50 -22.85 -12.99
N VAL A 62 10.09 -22.86 -11.79
CA VAL A 62 11.39 -23.48 -11.53
C VAL A 62 11.24 -24.96 -11.15
N GLU A 63 11.89 -25.83 -11.93
CA GLU A 63 11.89 -27.30 -11.72
C GLU A 63 12.88 -27.75 -10.64
N SER A 64 13.97 -27.00 -10.44
CA SER A 64 15.01 -27.27 -9.45
C SER A 64 14.52 -27.00 -8.03
N GLY A 65 14.54 -28.02 -7.17
CA GLY A 65 14.10 -27.88 -5.77
C GLY A 65 14.90 -26.85 -4.97
N GLN A 66 16.20 -26.71 -5.26
CA GLN A 66 17.08 -25.77 -4.56
C GLN A 66 16.81 -24.32 -4.98
N ASP A 67 16.66 -24.06 -6.28
CA ASP A 67 16.40 -22.71 -6.79
C ASP A 67 14.99 -22.24 -6.42
N ARG A 68 14.02 -23.16 -6.41
CA ARG A 68 12.67 -22.88 -5.92
C ARG A 68 12.66 -22.50 -4.44
N GLU A 69 13.43 -23.20 -3.60
CA GLU A 69 13.52 -22.89 -2.18
C GLU A 69 14.13 -21.48 -1.93
N LEU A 70 15.13 -21.08 -2.72
CA LEU A 70 15.71 -19.74 -2.67
C LEU A 70 14.68 -18.66 -3.02
N LEU A 71 13.88 -18.87 -4.07
CA LEU A 71 12.82 -17.95 -4.48
C LEU A 71 11.73 -17.82 -3.40
N LEU A 72 11.29 -18.93 -2.80
CA LEU A 72 10.31 -18.92 -1.72
C LEU A 72 10.83 -18.20 -0.46
N ARG A 73 12.12 -18.35 -0.12
CA ARG A 73 12.74 -17.60 0.98
C ARG A 73 12.80 -16.11 0.66
N ALA A 74 13.20 -15.73 -0.55
CA ALA A 74 13.22 -14.33 -0.99
C ALA A 74 11.81 -13.71 -0.92
N ARG A 75 10.79 -14.43 -1.41
CA ARG A 75 9.38 -14.03 -1.31
C ARG A 75 8.96 -13.80 0.13
N ASN A 76 9.22 -14.76 1.02
CA ASN A 76 8.82 -14.64 2.43
C ASN A 76 9.51 -13.46 3.14
N ASN A 77 10.77 -13.19 2.80
CA ASN A 77 11.47 -12.00 3.30
C ASN A 77 10.78 -10.71 2.81
N ARG A 78 10.39 -10.65 1.53
CA ARG A 78 9.66 -9.50 0.97
C ARG A 78 8.29 -9.30 1.59
N ILE A 79 7.53 -10.38 1.84
CA ILE A 79 6.26 -10.31 2.58
C ILE A 79 6.49 -9.74 3.99
N GLY A 80 7.57 -10.15 4.67
CA GLY A 80 7.95 -9.62 5.98
C GLY A 80 8.28 -8.12 5.96
N GLU A 81 9.03 -7.66 4.97
CA GLU A 81 9.35 -6.23 4.76
C GLU A 81 8.09 -5.42 4.41
N PHE A 82 7.26 -5.95 3.51
CA PHE A 82 5.99 -5.35 3.13
C PHE A 82 5.09 -5.10 4.35
N ARG A 83 4.95 -6.09 5.24
CA ARG A 83 4.17 -5.94 6.49
C ARG A 83 4.66 -4.77 7.34
N LYS A 84 5.98 -4.67 7.56
CA LYS A 84 6.59 -3.59 8.35
C LYS A 84 6.38 -2.24 7.69
N THR A 85 6.53 -2.17 6.38
CA THR A 85 6.31 -0.95 5.61
C THR A 85 4.85 -0.49 5.69
N MET A 86 3.89 -1.41 5.54
CA MET A 86 2.46 -1.09 5.71
C MET A 86 2.17 -0.59 7.13
N ASP A 87 2.69 -1.24 8.17
CA ASP A 87 2.51 -0.82 9.56
C ASP A 87 3.02 0.61 9.81
N ASN A 88 4.23 0.91 9.33
CA ASN A 88 4.79 2.26 9.47
C ASN A 88 3.94 3.32 8.78
N ARG A 89 3.43 3.01 7.58
CA ARG A 89 2.57 3.93 6.81
C ARG A 89 1.23 4.14 7.48
N MET A 90 0.59 3.06 7.96
CA MET A 90 -0.67 3.15 8.67
C MET A 90 -0.53 3.97 9.95
N ASN A 91 0.54 3.77 10.74
CA ASN A 91 0.80 4.59 11.92
C ASN A 91 0.97 6.07 11.56
N TRP A 92 1.73 6.37 10.50
CA TRP A 92 1.92 7.75 10.05
C TRP A 92 0.60 8.41 9.59
N ILE A 93 -0.25 7.67 8.85
CA ILE A 93 -1.57 8.17 8.42
C ILE A 93 -2.43 8.47 9.65
N GLN A 94 -2.45 7.59 10.65
CA GLN A 94 -3.19 7.81 11.89
C GLN A 94 -2.72 9.07 12.62
N GLU A 95 -1.41 9.30 12.72
CA GLU A 95 -0.83 10.49 13.34
C GLU A 95 -1.23 11.78 12.59
N GLU A 96 -1.11 11.80 11.27
CA GLU A 96 -1.45 12.99 10.48
C GLU A 96 -2.95 13.30 10.50
N CYS A 97 -3.81 12.28 10.43
CA CYS A 97 -5.25 12.47 10.54
C CYS A 97 -5.69 12.96 11.93
N ALA A 98 -5.00 12.54 12.99
CA ALA A 98 -5.25 13.04 14.34
C ALA A 98 -4.88 14.52 14.50
N LEU A 99 -3.87 15.00 13.77
CA LEU A 99 -3.42 16.40 13.79
C LEU A 99 -4.22 17.32 12.84
N SER A 100 -4.87 16.75 11.84
CA SER A 100 -5.63 17.49 10.82
C SER A 100 -6.88 18.16 11.37
N GLN A 101 -7.17 19.37 10.90
CA GLN A 101 -8.44 20.06 11.14
C GLN A 101 -9.46 19.81 10.01
N SER A 102 -9.02 19.26 8.88
CA SER A 102 -9.88 18.94 7.75
C SER A 102 -10.59 17.61 7.95
N GLU A 103 -11.92 17.67 8.04
CA GLU A 103 -12.79 16.50 8.10
C GLU A 103 -12.67 15.65 6.82
N GLN A 104 -12.52 16.30 5.67
CA GLN A 104 -12.31 15.60 4.40
C GLN A 104 -11.01 14.79 4.42
N LEU A 105 -9.92 15.34 4.97
CA LEU A 105 -8.66 14.59 5.08
C LEU A 105 -8.79 13.39 6.02
N LYS A 106 -9.54 13.54 7.13
CA LYS A 106 -9.78 12.43 8.07
C LYS A 106 -10.51 11.28 7.40
N ILE A 107 -11.60 11.57 6.68
CA ILE A 107 -12.36 10.57 5.92
C ILE A 107 -11.47 9.84 4.91
N GLN A 108 -10.61 10.57 4.18
CA GLN A 108 -9.69 9.93 3.23
C GLN A 108 -8.62 9.09 3.92
N GLY A 109 -8.13 9.55 5.08
CA GLY A 109 -7.18 8.80 5.89
C GLY A 109 -7.76 7.49 6.42
N GLU A 110 -8.99 7.50 6.93
CA GLU A 110 -9.70 6.29 7.38
C GLU A 110 -9.86 5.28 6.23
N ARG A 111 -10.31 5.75 5.06
CA ARG A 111 -10.42 4.90 3.85
C ARG A 111 -9.07 4.28 3.47
N LEU A 112 -8.00 5.07 3.53
CA LEU A 112 -6.66 4.60 3.22
C LEU A 112 -6.16 3.57 4.25
N LEU A 113 -6.45 3.79 5.53
CA LEU A 113 -6.11 2.84 6.60
C LEU A 113 -6.80 1.49 6.40
N ASP A 114 -8.11 1.52 6.09
CA ASP A 114 -8.87 0.32 5.80
C ASP A 114 -8.31 -0.43 4.58
N PHE A 115 -8.00 0.31 3.51
CA PHE A 115 -7.39 -0.25 2.31
C PHE A 115 -6.02 -0.88 2.60
N LEU A 116 -5.09 -0.14 3.23
CA LEU A 116 -3.75 -0.65 3.53
C LEU A 116 -3.82 -1.84 4.51
N GLY A 117 -4.75 -1.80 5.47
CA GLY A 117 -5.01 -2.91 6.39
C GLY A 117 -5.53 -4.16 5.66
N HIS A 118 -6.45 -3.98 4.71
CA HIS A 118 -6.94 -5.06 3.86
C HIS A 118 -5.81 -5.63 2.99
N LEU A 119 -5.07 -4.77 2.28
CA LEU A 119 -3.95 -5.17 1.43
C LEU A 119 -2.88 -5.93 2.22
N LYS A 120 -2.49 -5.41 3.40
CA LYS A 120 -1.56 -6.05 4.32
C LYS A 120 -2.01 -7.46 4.66
N SER A 121 -3.29 -7.61 5.00
CA SER A 121 -3.88 -8.90 5.39
C SER A 121 -3.92 -9.88 4.21
N SER A 122 -4.33 -9.42 3.03
CA SER A 122 -4.45 -10.24 1.83
C SER A 122 -3.10 -10.82 1.39
N VAL A 123 -2.06 -9.99 1.26
CA VAL A 123 -0.69 -10.45 0.92
C VAL A 123 -0.15 -11.40 1.98
N SER A 124 -0.54 -11.22 3.24
CA SER A 124 -0.07 -12.05 4.35
C SER A 124 -0.67 -13.45 4.38
N GLN A 125 -1.90 -13.61 3.88
CA GLN A 125 -2.59 -14.89 3.78
C GLN A 125 -2.12 -15.72 2.58
N SER A 126 -1.47 -15.09 1.61
CA SER A 126 -0.88 -15.75 0.44
C SER A 126 0.44 -16.48 0.73
N ALA A 127 1.00 -16.33 1.94
CA ALA A 127 2.32 -16.81 2.33
C ALA A 127 2.34 -18.28 2.75
#